data_AF-A0A7S0DEL8-F1
#
_entry.id   AF-A0A7S0DEL8-F1
#
_cell.length_a   1.000
_cell.length_b   1.000
_cell.length_c   1.000
_cell.angle_alpha   90.00
_cell.angle_beta   90.00
_cell.angle_gamma   90.00
#
_symmetry.space_group_name_H-M   'P 1'
#
loop_
_entity.id
_entity.type
_entity.pdbx_description
1 polymer ?
#
loop_
_entity_poly.entity_id
_entity_poly.type
_entity_poly.pdbx_seq_one_letter_code
_entity_poly.pdbx_strand_id
1 'polypeptide(L)'
;SNARGRPERTRKRERERLYRRIISCVNYCCTGGKSPSQKLLEIIGARTFIFSERSPNHKVRRKRVGFSHINSAGLSDSLSSYRERQKPCAVILMGLPGSGKSTVKTNYFHHMKNIDPDEIKSEHESWSASLSHTDPKLDRKIHVWSVRTAVNRLRRSVKRKEECILDASGSDCLWLKDQIETAKDEGFYVMVVYVVVPLEIALRRNRARIGFGSNGNTHATSRDSKNYVPESVLKAKAKCMQDSFSRARRYADEVWAVINFSTKEVEKVFG
;
A
#
# COMPACT_ATOMS: atom_id res chain seq x y z
N SER A 1 -22.35 -11.65 44.62
CA SER A 1 -21.57 -10.70 43.80
C SER A 1 -21.77 -11.03 42.31
N ASN A 2 -22.84 -10.51 41.72
CA ASN A 2 -23.27 -10.81 40.35
C ASN A 2 -22.81 -9.70 39.38
N ALA A 3 -21.64 -9.88 38.76
CA ALA A 3 -21.25 -9.08 37.60
C ALA A 3 -21.87 -9.69 36.33
N ARG A 4 -23.16 -9.42 36.09
CA ARG A 4 -23.87 -9.84 34.88
C ARG A 4 -23.47 -8.98 33.68
N GLY A 5 -23.27 -9.65 32.55
CA GLY A 5 -22.65 -9.15 31.33
C GLY A 5 -23.29 -7.89 30.74
N ARG A 6 -22.45 -7.04 30.14
CA ARG A 6 -22.91 -5.92 29.31
C ARG A 6 -23.82 -6.45 28.19
N PRO A 7 -24.95 -5.78 27.88
CA PRO A 7 -25.88 -6.23 26.85
C PRO A 7 -25.21 -6.28 25.48
N GLU A 8 -25.42 -7.38 24.75
CA GLU A 8 -24.95 -7.61 23.38
C GLU A 8 -25.33 -6.47 22.41
N ARG A 9 -26.43 -5.77 22.69
CA ARG A 9 -26.87 -4.55 21.97
C ARG A 9 -25.87 -3.40 22.04
N THR A 10 -25.13 -3.25 23.15
CA THR A 10 -24.16 -2.17 23.34
C THR A 10 -22.91 -2.42 22.49
N ARG A 11 -22.43 -3.68 22.45
CA ARG A 11 -21.30 -4.11 21.63
C ARG A 11 -21.56 -3.95 20.13
N LYS A 12 -22.79 -4.24 19.67
CA LYS A 12 -23.20 -4.03 18.28
C LYS A 12 -23.14 -2.54 17.88
N ARG A 13 -23.63 -1.64 18.75
CA ARG A 13 -23.59 -0.19 18.51
C ARG A 13 -22.17 0.38 18.50
N GLU A 14 -21.28 -0.14 19.35
CA GLU A 14 -19.87 0.25 19.37
C GLU A 14 -19.12 -0.22 18.10
N ARG A 15 -19.37 -1.47 17.65
CA ARG A 15 -18.88 -1.96 16.35
C ARG A 15 -19.34 -1.07 15.19
N GLU A 16 -20.63 -0.72 15.13
CA GLU A 16 -21.13 0.15 14.07
C GLU A 16 -20.48 1.53 14.08
N ARG A 17 -20.25 2.13 15.26
CA ARG A 17 -19.56 3.42 15.38
C ARG A 17 -18.12 3.35 14.91
N LEU A 18 -17.42 2.28 15.23
CA LEU A 18 -16.06 2.02 14.77
C LEU A 18 -16.01 1.86 13.25
N TYR A 19 -16.87 1.01 12.69
CA TYR A 19 -16.96 0.84 11.24
C TYR A 19 -17.25 2.18 10.56
N ARG A 20 -18.17 3.00 11.10
CA ARG A 20 -18.43 4.37 10.61
C ARG A 20 -17.19 5.27 10.62
N ARG A 21 -16.30 5.15 11.62
CA ARG A 21 -15.03 5.89 11.67
C ARG A 21 -14.03 5.40 10.62
N ILE A 22 -13.84 4.09 10.49
CA ILE A 22 -12.97 3.50 9.45
C ILE A 22 -13.46 3.88 8.06
N ILE A 23 -14.77 3.81 7.83
CA ILE A 23 -15.45 4.22 6.60
C ILE A 23 -15.30 5.73 6.37
N SER A 24 -15.42 6.57 7.40
CA SER A 24 -15.20 8.02 7.25
C SER A 24 -13.78 8.35 6.79
N CYS A 25 -12.77 7.59 7.23
CA CYS A 25 -11.39 7.74 6.77
C CYS A 25 -11.20 7.29 5.32
N VAL A 26 -11.92 6.26 4.87
CA VAL A 26 -11.92 5.80 3.47
C VAL A 26 -12.78 6.72 2.57
N ASN A 27 -13.86 7.30 3.09
CA ASN A 27 -14.85 8.10 2.37
C ASN A 27 -14.43 9.54 2.09
N TYR A 28 -13.34 10.05 2.67
CA TYR A 28 -12.83 11.38 2.29
C TYR A 28 -12.41 11.46 0.80
N CYS A 29 -12.43 10.33 0.08
CA CYS A 29 -12.25 10.25 -1.36
C CYS A 29 -13.55 10.26 -2.20
N CYS A 30 -14.75 10.13 -1.64
CA CYS A 30 -15.97 9.93 -2.44
C CYS A 30 -17.22 10.55 -1.79
N THR A 31 -17.56 11.81 -2.14
CA THR A 31 -18.83 12.43 -1.77
C THR A 31 -20.00 11.88 -2.59
N GLY A 32 -21.11 11.53 -1.92
CA GLY A 32 -22.34 11.03 -2.54
C GLY A 32 -23.30 10.41 -1.51
N GLY A 33 -24.48 11.00 -1.31
CA GLY A 33 -25.36 10.87 -0.13
C GLY A 33 -26.04 9.52 0.20
N LYS A 34 -25.32 8.39 0.33
CA LYS A 34 -25.86 7.15 0.94
C LYS A 34 -25.43 6.95 2.40
N SER A 35 -26.22 6.15 3.15
CA SER A 35 -25.93 5.78 4.53
C SER A 35 -24.61 4.96 4.66
N PRO A 36 -23.78 5.18 5.69
CA PRO A 36 -22.47 4.53 5.81
C PRO A 36 -22.50 2.99 5.86
N SER A 37 -23.55 2.38 6.43
CA SER A 37 -23.69 0.93 6.55
C SER A 37 -24.04 0.25 5.22
N GLN A 38 -24.88 0.87 4.39
CA GLN A 38 -25.14 0.40 3.02
C GLN A 38 -23.89 0.53 2.14
N LYS A 39 -23.10 1.60 2.31
CA LYS A 39 -21.82 1.78 1.61
C LYS A 39 -20.75 0.77 2.04
N LEU A 40 -20.71 0.34 3.30
CA LEU A 40 -19.76 -0.69 3.75
C LEU A 40 -20.03 -2.04 3.07
N LEU A 41 -21.29 -2.43 2.95
CA LEU A 41 -21.69 -3.65 2.25
C LEU A 41 -21.46 -3.51 0.73
N GLU A 42 -21.61 -2.31 0.16
CA GLU A 42 -21.20 -2.03 -1.23
C GLU A 42 -19.67 -2.03 -1.41
N ILE A 43 -18.86 -1.62 -0.41
CA ILE A 43 -17.38 -1.62 -0.47
C ILE A 43 -16.81 -3.03 -0.27
N ILE A 44 -17.36 -3.78 0.69
CA ILE A 44 -17.01 -5.19 0.91
C ILE A 44 -17.54 -6.06 -0.24
N GLY A 45 -18.65 -5.65 -0.88
CA GLY A 45 -19.20 -6.26 -2.09
C GLY A 45 -18.81 -5.56 -3.40
N ALA A 46 -17.85 -4.63 -3.40
CA ALA A 46 -17.60 -3.75 -4.55
C ALA A 46 -17.00 -4.53 -5.73
N ARG A 47 -17.80 -4.64 -6.79
CA ARG A 47 -17.31 -4.73 -8.17
C ARG A 47 -16.67 -3.37 -8.53
N THR A 48 -15.54 -3.43 -9.21
CA THR A 48 -14.76 -2.32 -9.77
C THR A 48 -15.60 -1.07 -10.11
N PHE A 49 -15.37 0.06 -9.43
CA PHE A 49 -16.03 1.33 -9.75
C PHE A 49 -15.19 2.16 -10.72
N ILE A 50 -15.57 2.22 -12.00
CA ILE A 50 -14.89 3.09 -12.98
C ILE A 50 -15.37 4.54 -12.81
N PHE A 51 -14.53 5.40 -12.23
CA PHE A 51 -14.78 6.84 -12.20
C PHE A 51 -14.24 7.55 -13.45
N SER A 52 -15.09 8.27 -14.18
CA SER A 52 -14.70 9.18 -15.25
C SER A 52 -14.72 10.62 -14.74
N GLU A 53 -13.56 11.18 -14.35
CA GLU A 53 -13.45 12.62 -14.09
C GLU A 53 -13.39 13.41 -15.40
N ARG A 54 -14.30 14.37 -15.57
CA ARG A 54 -14.24 15.35 -16.66
C ARG A 54 -13.36 16.52 -16.22
N SER A 55 -12.22 16.71 -16.89
CA SER A 55 -11.44 17.95 -16.80
C SER A 55 -11.89 18.91 -17.91
N PRO A 56 -12.13 20.21 -17.65
CA PRO A 56 -12.74 21.12 -18.63
C PRO A 56 -11.92 21.38 -19.91
N ASN A 57 -10.60 21.17 -19.93
CA ASN A 57 -9.72 21.76 -20.96
C ASN A 57 -8.74 20.80 -21.66
N HIS A 58 -8.95 19.48 -21.65
CA HIS A 58 -8.11 18.54 -22.42
C HIS A 58 -8.94 17.39 -22.98
N LYS A 59 -8.62 16.91 -24.19
CA LYS A 59 -9.18 15.67 -24.78
C LYS A 59 -9.20 14.59 -23.69
N VAL A 60 -10.41 14.24 -23.23
CA VAL A 60 -10.61 13.46 -22.00
C VAL A 60 -10.12 12.03 -22.22
N ARG A 61 -8.88 11.73 -21.83
CA ARG A 61 -8.49 10.36 -21.51
C ARG A 61 -9.18 9.98 -20.21
N ARG A 62 -10.21 9.12 -20.30
CA ARG A 62 -10.85 8.53 -19.11
C ARG A 62 -9.78 7.76 -18.33
N LYS A 63 -9.40 8.27 -17.16
CA LYS A 63 -8.56 7.53 -16.22
C LYS A 63 -9.38 6.45 -15.55
N ARG A 64 -8.85 5.23 -15.49
CA ARG A 64 -9.45 4.17 -14.69
C ARG A 64 -9.02 4.36 -13.25
N VAL A 65 -10.02 4.43 -12.37
CA VAL A 65 -9.86 4.27 -10.94
C VAL A 65 -10.52 2.95 -10.62
N GLY A 66 -9.84 2.09 -9.89
CA GLY A 66 -10.36 0.82 -9.45
C GLY A 66 -10.34 0.70 -7.94
N PHE A 67 -11.33 0.01 -7.40
CA PHE A 67 -11.35 -0.47 -6.03
C PHE A 67 -11.47 -1.98 -6.07
N SER A 68 -10.64 -2.66 -5.31
CA SER A 68 -10.56 -4.11 -5.31
C SER A 68 -10.28 -4.61 -3.90
N HIS A 69 -10.99 -5.63 -3.45
CA HIS A 69 -10.52 -6.44 -2.33
C HIS A 69 -9.35 -7.31 -2.79
N ILE A 70 -8.41 -7.61 -1.90
CA ILE A 70 -7.39 -8.62 -2.20
C ILE A 70 -8.11 -9.94 -2.56
N ASN A 71 -7.73 -10.53 -3.71
CA ASN A 71 -8.36 -11.67 -4.39
C ASN A 71 -9.61 -11.38 -5.25
N SER A 72 -9.96 -10.12 -5.49
CA SER A 72 -10.98 -9.80 -6.49
C SER A 72 -10.41 -9.77 -7.92
N ALA A 73 -11.24 -10.14 -8.90
CA ALA A 73 -10.84 -10.23 -10.31
C ALA A 73 -10.48 -8.87 -10.93
N GLY A 74 -10.97 -7.74 -10.39
CA GLY A 74 -10.85 -6.44 -11.03
C GLY A 74 -9.42 -5.99 -11.37
N LEU A 75 -8.46 -6.22 -10.47
CA LEU A 75 -7.05 -5.87 -10.73
C LEU A 75 -6.43 -6.80 -11.78
N SER A 76 -6.75 -8.10 -11.73
CA SER A 76 -6.31 -9.10 -12.72
C SER A 76 -6.89 -8.83 -14.11
N ASP A 77 -8.17 -8.46 -14.20
CA ASP A 77 -8.83 -8.12 -15.44
C ASP A 77 -8.20 -6.86 -16.07
N SER A 78 -7.85 -5.87 -15.25
CA SER A 78 -7.20 -4.67 -15.76
C SER A 78 -5.80 -4.98 -16.30
N LEU A 79 -5.03 -5.82 -15.60
CA LEU A 79 -3.73 -6.32 -16.05
C LEU A 79 -3.83 -7.11 -17.37
N SER A 80 -4.85 -7.95 -17.54
CA SER A 80 -5.09 -8.67 -18.80
C SER A 80 -5.41 -7.70 -19.93
N SER A 81 -6.36 -6.77 -19.71
CA SER A 81 -6.74 -5.74 -20.70
C SER A 81 -5.57 -4.83 -21.08
N TYR A 82 -4.59 -4.72 -20.20
CA TYR A 82 -3.40 -3.94 -20.44
C TYR A 82 -2.44 -4.64 -21.40
N ARG A 83 -2.17 -5.93 -21.20
CA ARG A 83 -1.26 -6.71 -22.04
C ARG A 83 -1.69 -6.72 -23.51
N GLU A 84 -3.00 -6.63 -23.77
CA GLU A 84 -3.56 -6.50 -25.12
C GLU A 84 -3.19 -5.19 -25.83
N ARG A 85 -2.84 -4.13 -25.09
CA ARG A 85 -2.52 -2.79 -25.64
C ARG A 85 -1.08 -2.63 -26.12
N GLN A 86 -0.28 -3.70 -26.11
CA GLN A 86 1.11 -3.75 -26.61
C GLN A 86 2.07 -2.69 -26.03
N LYS A 87 1.84 -2.24 -24.80
CA LYS A 87 2.80 -1.41 -24.06
C LYS A 87 3.44 -2.23 -22.93
N PRO A 88 4.63 -1.87 -22.43
CA PRO A 88 5.21 -2.44 -21.20
C PRO A 88 4.74 -1.70 -19.93
N CYS A 89 4.41 -2.45 -18.86
CA CYS A 89 3.79 -1.89 -17.65
C CYS A 89 4.83 -1.54 -16.60
N ALA A 90 4.65 -0.39 -15.95
CA ALA A 90 5.34 -0.07 -14.70
C ALA A 90 4.31 0.10 -13.60
N VAL A 91 4.48 -0.66 -12.53
CA VAL A 91 3.62 -0.59 -11.34
C VAL A 91 4.35 0.13 -10.23
N ILE A 92 3.70 1.11 -9.63
CA ILE A 92 4.19 1.78 -8.43
C ILE A 92 3.29 1.38 -7.28
N LEU A 93 3.84 0.58 -6.37
CA LEU A 93 3.12 0.09 -5.21
C LEU A 93 3.29 1.10 -4.07
N MET A 94 2.20 1.45 -3.40
CA MET A 94 2.20 2.33 -2.23
C MET A 94 1.42 1.72 -1.08
N GLY A 95 1.76 2.11 0.15
CA GLY A 95 1.12 1.59 1.35
C GLY A 95 2.03 1.60 2.56
N LEU A 96 1.42 1.70 3.74
CA LEU A 96 2.15 1.69 5.02
C LEU A 96 2.99 0.41 5.18
N PRO A 97 4.11 0.44 5.92
CA PRO A 97 4.69 -0.79 6.45
C PRO A 97 3.61 -1.60 7.21
N GLY A 98 3.57 -2.92 7.01
CA GLY A 98 2.50 -3.77 7.53
C GLY A 98 1.19 -3.79 6.71
N SER A 99 1.05 -2.99 5.65
CA SER A 99 -0.14 -3.03 4.77
C SER A 99 -0.27 -4.31 3.93
N GLY A 100 0.80 -5.09 3.81
CA GLY A 100 0.84 -6.31 3.00
C GLY A 100 1.03 -6.05 1.50
N LYS A 101 1.81 -5.02 1.16
CA LYS A 101 2.33 -4.77 -0.20
C LYS A 101 2.92 -6.04 -0.84
N SER A 102 3.78 -6.76 -0.11
CA SER A 102 4.37 -8.01 -0.60
C SER A 102 3.31 -9.05 -1.00
N THR A 103 2.20 -9.16 -0.27
CA THR A 103 1.09 -10.06 -0.62
C THR A 103 0.45 -9.68 -1.96
N VAL A 104 0.17 -8.38 -2.16
CA VAL A 104 -0.36 -7.87 -3.43
C VAL A 104 0.63 -8.09 -4.57
N LYS A 105 1.92 -7.82 -4.32
CA LYS A 105 3.02 -8.06 -5.26
C LYS A 105 3.08 -9.52 -5.71
N THR A 106 3.10 -10.47 -4.78
CA THR A 106 3.13 -11.91 -5.09
C THR A 106 1.88 -12.36 -5.83
N ASN A 107 0.70 -11.90 -5.44
CA ASN A 107 -0.54 -12.39 -6.03
C ASN A 107 -0.77 -11.87 -7.46
N TYR A 108 -0.44 -10.60 -7.72
CA TYR A 108 -0.81 -9.94 -8.98
C TYR A 108 0.36 -9.62 -9.90
N PHE A 109 1.56 -9.44 -9.35
CA PHE A 109 2.71 -8.86 -10.06
C PHE A 109 3.97 -9.73 -9.97
N HIS A 110 3.86 -11.02 -9.64
CA HIS A 110 5.01 -11.92 -9.46
C HIS A 110 5.88 -12.11 -10.73
N HIS A 111 5.31 -11.86 -11.91
CA HIS A 111 6.02 -11.93 -13.19
C HIS A 111 6.82 -10.66 -13.52
N MET A 112 6.58 -9.56 -12.80
CA MET A 112 7.27 -8.30 -13.03
C MET A 112 8.58 -8.23 -12.24
N LYS A 113 9.55 -7.49 -12.76
CA LYS A 113 10.81 -7.27 -12.06
C LYS A 113 10.58 -6.44 -10.79
N ASN A 114 10.86 -7.03 -9.63
CA ASN A 114 10.75 -6.37 -8.34
C ASN A 114 11.89 -5.38 -8.10
N ILE A 115 11.54 -4.14 -7.74
CA ILE A 115 12.47 -3.09 -7.35
C ILE A 115 12.06 -2.61 -5.96
N ASP A 116 12.64 -3.24 -4.94
CA ASP A 116 12.33 -2.96 -3.54
C ASP A 116 13.57 -2.37 -2.84
N PRO A 117 13.52 -1.09 -2.41
CA PRO A 117 14.62 -0.47 -1.67
C PRO A 117 15.04 -1.27 -0.43
N ASP A 118 14.10 -1.92 0.28
CA ASP A 118 14.44 -2.67 1.49
C ASP A 118 15.19 -3.97 1.15
N GLU A 119 14.86 -4.64 0.04
CA GLU A 119 15.64 -5.79 -0.46
C GLU A 119 17.03 -5.34 -0.94
N ILE A 120 17.10 -4.20 -1.64
CA ILE A 120 18.35 -3.63 -2.17
C ILE A 120 19.36 -3.32 -1.06
N LYS A 121 18.92 -2.92 0.15
CA LYS A 121 19.83 -2.66 1.27
C LYS A 121 20.79 -3.82 1.54
N SER A 122 20.33 -5.06 1.36
CA SER A 122 21.13 -6.25 1.58
C SER A 122 22.32 -6.42 0.62
N GLU A 123 22.34 -5.66 -0.46
CA GLU A 123 23.44 -5.63 -1.43
C GLU A 123 24.55 -4.63 -1.06
N HIS A 124 24.33 -3.77 -0.05
CA HIS A 124 25.34 -2.81 0.39
C HIS A 124 26.34 -3.50 1.33
N GLU A 125 27.64 -3.31 1.09
CA GLU A 125 28.72 -3.98 1.84
C GLU A 125 28.65 -3.78 3.35
N SER A 126 28.29 -2.56 3.79
CA SER A 126 28.17 -2.21 5.21
C SER A 126 26.79 -2.51 5.81
N TRP A 127 25.87 -3.12 5.06
CA TRP A 127 24.55 -3.41 5.59
C TRP A 127 24.57 -4.62 6.51
N SER A 128 23.90 -4.49 7.65
CA SER A 128 23.62 -5.59 8.55
C SER A 128 22.20 -5.48 9.09
N ALA A 129 21.65 -6.61 9.53
CA ALA A 129 20.27 -6.67 10.02
C ALA A 129 20.02 -5.84 11.30
N SER A 130 21.06 -5.69 12.11
CA SER A 130 21.03 -4.96 13.39
C SER A 130 21.38 -3.49 13.23
N LEU A 131 21.70 -3.04 12.01
CA LEU A 131 22.28 -1.72 11.77
C LEU A 131 21.39 -0.57 12.26
N SER A 132 20.07 -0.71 12.14
CA SER A 132 19.09 0.27 12.62
C SER A 132 19.18 0.54 14.13
N HIS A 133 19.71 -0.41 14.90
CA HIS A 133 19.91 -0.28 16.35
C HIS A 133 21.35 0.10 16.70
N THR A 134 22.34 -0.46 15.98
CA THR A 134 23.75 -0.27 16.31
C THR A 134 24.33 1.03 15.75
N ASP A 135 23.92 1.43 14.54
CA ASP A 135 24.33 2.69 13.92
C ASP A 135 23.19 3.29 13.06
N PRO A 136 22.27 4.05 13.70
CA PRO A 136 21.16 4.69 12.99
C PRO A 136 21.59 5.70 11.92
N LYS A 137 22.80 6.28 12.03
CA LYS A 137 23.31 7.23 11.03
C LYS A 137 23.73 6.49 9.76
N LEU A 138 24.41 5.36 9.91
CA LEU A 138 24.77 4.50 8.78
C LEU A 138 23.52 3.85 8.16
N ASP A 139 22.56 3.38 8.95
CA ASP A 139 21.28 2.87 8.43
C ASP A 139 20.56 3.92 7.55
N ARG A 140 20.53 5.18 7.98
CA ARG A 140 19.99 6.28 7.16
C ARG A 140 20.76 6.47 5.85
N LYS A 141 22.10 6.40 5.87
CA LYS A 141 22.92 6.52 4.64
C LYS A 141 22.64 5.36 3.67
N ILE A 142 22.58 4.13 4.17
CA ILE A 142 22.25 2.95 3.36
C ILE A 142 20.82 3.04 2.85
N HIS A 143 19.88 3.57 3.63
CA HIS A 143 18.53 3.82 3.16
C HIS A 143 18.51 4.79 1.97
N VAL A 144 19.19 5.94 2.06
CA VAL A 144 19.30 6.90 0.95
C VAL A 144 19.94 6.25 -0.28
N TRP A 145 21.02 5.49 -0.09
CA TRP A 145 21.66 4.73 -1.16
C TRP A 145 20.69 3.74 -1.82
N SER A 146 19.94 2.96 -1.03
CA SER A 146 19.01 1.95 -1.55
C SER A 146 17.88 2.56 -2.37
N VAL A 147 17.37 3.73 -1.94
CA VAL A 147 16.36 4.49 -2.69
C VAL A 147 16.94 4.99 -4.02
N ARG A 148 18.16 5.54 -4.01
CA ARG A 148 18.84 5.98 -5.24
C ARG A 148 19.10 4.80 -6.19
N THR A 149 19.52 3.66 -5.65
CA THR A 149 19.73 2.42 -6.42
C THR A 149 18.42 1.90 -7.01
N ALA A 150 17.31 1.96 -6.27
CA ALA A 150 15.99 1.61 -6.77
C ALA A 150 15.56 2.51 -7.95
N VAL A 151 15.75 3.83 -7.85
CA VAL A 151 15.48 4.76 -8.96
C VAL A 151 16.32 4.43 -10.20
N ASN A 152 17.60 4.12 -10.01
CA ASN A 152 18.47 3.69 -11.12
C ASN A 152 18.01 2.37 -11.74
N ARG A 153 17.57 1.41 -10.94
CA ARG A 153 16.99 0.14 -11.41
C ARG A 153 15.71 0.36 -12.19
N LEU A 154 14.84 1.27 -11.74
CA LEU A 154 13.63 1.66 -12.48
C LEU A 154 14.03 2.21 -13.85
N ARG A 155 14.88 3.24 -13.89
CA ARG A 155 15.36 3.87 -15.13
C ARG A 155 15.95 2.86 -16.11
N ARG A 156 16.76 1.91 -15.64
CA ARG A 156 17.32 0.85 -16.51
C ARG A 156 16.22 -0.08 -17.04
N SER A 157 15.28 -0.48 -16.19
CA SER A 157 14.21 -1.39 -16.57
C SER A 157 13.29 -0.75 -17.61
N VAL A 158 12.90 0.52 -17.41
CA VAL A 158 12.06 1.24 -18.39
C VAL A 158 12.79 1.50 -19.71
N LYS A 159 14.09 1.78 -19.71
CA LYS A 159 14.88 1.89 -20.96
C LYS A 159 14.94 0.57 -21.72
N ARG A 160 15.04 -0.56 -21.02
CA ARG A 160 15.07 -1.91 -21.59
C ARG A 160 13.69 -2.47 -21.94
N LYS A 161 12.63 -1.69 -21.74
CA LYS A 161 11.23 -2.13 -21.90
C LYS A 161 10.88 -3.35 -21.03
N GLU A 162 11.55 -3.50 -19.89
CA GLU A 162 11.28 -4.55 -18.89
C GLU A 162 10.13 -4.11 -17.97
N GLU A 163 9.07 -4.93 -17.88
CA GLU A 163 8.00 -4.71 -16.91
C GLU A 163 8.53 -4.76 -15.49
N CYS A 164 8.22 -3.75 -14.68
CA CYS A 164 8.77 -3.63 -13.34
C CYS A 164 7.75 -3.10 -12.32
N ILE A 165 7.97 -3.47 -11.07
CA ILE A 165 7.24 -2.96 -9.92
C ILE A 165 8.19 -2.26 -8.95
N LEU A 166 7.92 -0.99 -8.66
CA LEU A 166 8.62 -0.20 -7.65
C LEU A 166 7.86 -0.27 -6.33
N ASP A 167 8.47 -0.89 -5.31
CA ASP A 167 7.93 -0.87 -3.96
C ASP A 167 8.28 0.47 -3.28
N ALA A 168 7.25 1.27 -3.03
CA ALA A 168 7.38 2.54 -2.34
C ALA A 168 6.44 2.59 -1.13
N SER A 169 6.80 3.39 -0.13
CA SER A 169 5.81 3.71 0.91
C SER A 169 4.73 4.66 0.40
N GLY A 170 5.09 5.52 -0.55
CA GLY A 170 4.22 6.52 -1.16
C GLY A 170 3.93 7.75 -0.31
N SER A 171 4.71 8.02 0.73
CA SER A 171 4.55 9.20 1.59
C SER A 171 5.03 10.52 0.96
N ASP A 172 5.85 10.45 -0.10
CA ASP A 172 6.34 11.61 -0.86
C ASP A 172 5.73 11.61 -2.27
N CYS A 173 4.77 12.51 -2.48
CA CYS A 173 4.03 12.59 -3.74
C CYS A 173 4.84 13.18 -4.90
N LEU A 174 5.82 14.05 -4.63
CA LEU A 174 6.64 14.67 -5.67
C LEU A 174 7.64 13.64 -6.19
N TRP A 175 8.27 12.91 -5.27
CA TRP A 175 9.13 11.80 -5.66
C TRP A 175 8.40 10.74 -6.50
N LEU A 176 7.16 10.39 -6.11
CA LEU A 176 6.33 9.46 -6.89
C LEU A 176 5.98 10.01 -8.27
N LYS A 177 5.62 11.29 -8.38
CA LYS A 177 5.36 11.95 -9.66
C LYS A 177 6.55 11.79 -10.59
N ASP A 178 7.76 12.06 -10.11
CA ASP A 178 8.97 11.95 -10.94
C ASP A 178 9.19 10.51 -11.44
N GLN A 179 8.88 9.51 -10.62
CA GLN A 179 8.99 8.10 -11.05
C GLN A 179 7.92 7.72 -12.08
N ILE A 180 6.69 8.23 -11.91
CA ILE A 180 5.60 8.05 -12.88
C ILE A 180 5.98 8.67 -14.21
N GLU A 181 6.41 9.93 -14.22
CA GLU A 181 6.81 10.67 -15.42
C GLU A 181 8.00 9.98 -16.10
N THR A 182 9.02 9.58 -15.33
CA THR A 182 10.18 8.83 -15.86
C THR A 182 9.75 7.58 -16.65
N ALA A 183 8.79 6.80 -16.15
CA ALA A 183 8.32 5.62 -16.87
C ALA A 183 7.46 5.99 -18.10
N LYS A 184 6.60 7.00 -17.98
CA LYS A 184 5.74 7.46 -19.08
C LYS A 184 6.52 8.05 -20.24
N ASP A 185 7.60 8.79 -19.96
CA ASP A 185 8.49 9.35 -20.97
C ASP A 185 9.17 8.23 -21.79
N GLU A 186 9.36 7.06 -21.18
CA GLU A 186 9.83 5.84 -21.83
C GLU A 186 8.69 5.03 -22.49
N GLY A 187 7.49 5.60 -22.61
CA GLY A 187 6.35 4.99 -23.29
C GLY A 187 5.61 3.91 -22.50
N PHE A 188 5.93 3.73 -21.21
CA PHE A 188 5.24 2.77 -20.36
C PHE A 188 3.81 3.22 -20.06
N TYR A 189 2.96 2.24 -19.77
CA TYR A 189 1.72 2.47 -19.05
C TYR A 189 1.99 2.38 -17.55
N VAL A 190 1.61 3.41 -16.81
CA VAL A 190 1.92 3.47 -15.38
C VAL A 190 0.67 3.28 -14.54
N MET A 191 0.71 2.21 -13.74
CA MET A 191 -0.31 1.89 -12.75
C MET A 191 0.19 2.21 -11.35
N VAL A 192 -0.61 2.91 -10.55
CA VAL A 192 -0.35 3.11 -9.12
C VAL A 192 -1.29 2.25 -8.30
N VAL A 193 -0.75 1.43 -7.42
CA VAL A 193 -1.52 0.51 -6.58
C VAL A 193 -1.33 0.88 -5.12
N TYR A 194 -2.39 1.37 -4.48
CA TYR A 194 -2.41 1.69 -3.05
C TYR A 194 -2.98 0.54 -2.25
N VAL A 195 -2.15 -0.09 -1.43
CA VAL A 195 -2.58 -1.12 -0.48
C VAL A 195 -3.09 -0.48 0.80
N VAL A 196 -4.39 -0.54 0.99
CA VAL A 196 -5.15 0.14 2.04
C VAL A 196 -5.36 -0.78 3.23
N VAL A 197 -4.95 -0.31 4.40
CA VAL A 197 -5.24 -0.90 5.71
C VAL A 197 -5.46 0.21 6.75
N PRO A 198 -6.31 -0.01 7.77
CA PRO A 198 -6.35 0.83 8.95
C PRO A 198 -4.98 0.93 9.62
N LEU A 199 -4.65 2.12 10.14
CA LEU A 199 -3.37 2.38 10.80
C LEU A 199 -3.12 1.41 11.95
N GLU A 200 -4.15 1.08 12.73
CA GLU A 200 -4.07 0.19 13.89
C GLU A 200 -3.74 -1.25 13.47
N ILE A 201 -4.30 -1.70 12.35
CA ILE A 201 -3.95 -3.01 11.75
C ILE A 201 -2.50 -2.97 11.25
N ALA A 202 -2.09 -1.89 10.57
CA ALA A 202 -0.71 -1.72 10.12
C ALA A 202 0.29 -1.72 11.29
N LEU A 203 0.00 -0.99 12.36
CA LEU A 203 0.79 -0.95 13.60
C LEU A 203 0.88 -2.35 14.22
N ARG A 204 -0.24 -3.06 14.35
CA ARG A 204 -0.24 -4.43 14.88
C ARG A 204 0.63 -5.37 14.04
N ARG A 205 0.45 -5.37 12.72
CA ARG A 205 1.26 -6.20 11.80
C ARG A 205 2.74 -5.80 11.83
N ASN A 206 3.03 -4.51 11.96
CA ASN A 206 4.39 -4.00 12.07
C ASN A 206 5.07 -4.40 13.39
N ARG A 207 4.35 -4.38 14.52
CA ARG A 207 4.84 -4.92 15.81
C ARG A 207 5.13 -6.42 15.72
N ALA A 208 4.26 -7.19 15.04
CA ALA A 208 4.47 -8.62 14.85
C ALA A 208 5.75 -8.96 14.07
N ARG A 209 6.34 -7.99 13.36
CA ARG A 209 7.66 -8.16 12.73
C ARG A 209 8.80 -8.17 13.75
N ILE A 210 8.61 -7.60 14.94
CA ILE A 210 9.64 -7.59 16.00
C ILE A 210 9.78 -8.96 16.67
N GLY A 211 8.77 -9.84 16.58
CA GLY A 211 8.76 -11.06 17.37
C GLY A 211 7.83 -12.16 16.85
N PHE A 212 8.43 -13.10 16.12
CA PHE A 212 8.15 -14.54 16.27
C PHE A 212 9.49 -15.30 16.33
N GLY A 213 10.34 -14.91 17.28
CA GLY A 213 11.23 -15.89 17.91
C GLY A 213 10.35 -16.79 18.76
N SER A 214 9.99 -17.95 18.24
CA SER A 214 9.24 -18.97 18.96
C SER A 214 9.95 -19.32 20.27
N ASN A 215 9.18 -19.38 21.37
CA ASN A 215 9.54 -20.01 22.64
C ASN A 215 10.68 -19.39 23.45
N GLY A 216 10.47 -18.24 24.09
CA GLY A 216 11.13 -17.85 25.36
C GLY A 216 12.68 -17.78 25.40
N ASN A 217 13.37 -18.13 24.32
CA ASN A 217 14.80 -18.05 24.17
C ASN A 217 15.11 -16.71 23.51
N THR A 218 15.80 -15.87 24.26
CA THR A 218 16.25 -14.50 23.94
C THR A 218 17.28 -14.41 22.82
N HIS A 219 17.30 -15.38 21.90
CA HIS A 219 18.02 -15.30 20.65
C HIS A 219 17.03 -15.07 19.52
N ALA A 220 16.55 -13.82 19.42
CA ALA A 220 15.93 -13.34 18.19
C ALA A 220 16.91 -13.60 17.05
N THR A 221 16.62 -14.58 16.20
CA THR A 221 17.40 -14.77 14.99
C THR A 221 17.29 -13.49 14.19
N SER A 222 18.43 -12.86 13.89
CA SER A 222 18.58 -11.52 13.31
C SER A 222 17.85 -11.26 11.99
N ARG A 223 17.08 -12.22 11.46
CA ARG A 223 16.31 -12.06 10.22
C ARG A 223 14.95 -11.40 10.40
N ASP A 224 14.30 -11.50 11.56
CA ASP A 224 12.92 -11.03 11.71
C ASP A 224 12.79 -9.56 12.14
N SER A 225 13.75 -9.04 12.91
CA SER A 225 13.80 -7.61 13.28
C SER A 225 14.06 -6.66 12.10
N LYS A 226 14.39 -7.19 10.91
CA LYS A 226 14.87 -6.43 9.73
C LYS A 226 13.88 -5.39 9.19
N ASN A 227 12.59 -5.55 9.44
CA ASN A 227 11.54 -4.78 8.78
C ASN A 227 10.61 -4.01 9.73
N TYR A 228 11.04 -3.83 10.99
CA TYR A 228 10.30 -2.99 11.93
C TYR A 228 10.50 -1.51 11.60
N VAL A 229 9.40 -0.78 11.46
CA VAL A 229 9.41 0.67 11.31
C VAL A 229 8.91 1.31 12.60
N PRO A 230 9.61 2.29 13.21
CA PRO A 230 9.14 2.97 14.40
C PRO A 230 7.71 3.50 14.24
N GLU A 231 6.87 3.35 15.26
CA GLU A 231 5.46 3.76 15.17
C GLU A 231 5.29 5.25 14.86
N SER A 232 6.17 6.11 15.38
CA SER A 232 6.17 7.54 15.09
C SER A 232 6.32 7.81 13.59
N VAL A 233 7.22 7.07 12.92
CA VAL A 233 7.42 7.13 11.47
C VAL A 233 6.19 6.58 10.75
N LEU A 234 5.62 5.46 11.21
CA LEU A 234 4.42 4.87 10.61
C LEU A 234 3.22 5.83 10.66
N LYS A 235 2.99 6.46 11.84
CA LYS A 235 1.95 7.46 12.07
C LYS A 235 2.18 8.71 11.23
N ALA A 236 3.42 9.18 11.11
CA ALA A 236 3.76 10.32 10.26
C ALA A 236 3.43 10.04 8.78
N LYS A 237 3.80 8.85 8.26
CA LYS A 237 3.44 8.45 6.90
C LYS A 237 1.93 8.37 6.71
N ALA A 238 1.21 7.77 7.66
CA ALA A 238 -0.24 7.61 7.56
C ALA A 238 -1.00 8.93 7.40
N LYS A 239 -0.51 10.02 8.00
CA LYS A 239 -1.11 11.35 7.87
C LYS A 239 -1.12 11.88 6.43
N CYS A 240 -0.12 11.55 5.61
CA CYS A 240 -0.01 12.09 4.25
C CYS A 240 -0.35 11.08 3.13
N MET A 241 -0.55 9.80 3.45
CA MET A 241 -0.79 8.75 2.45
C MET A 241 -2.00 9.05 1.55
N GLN A 242 -3.09 9.53 2.12
CA GLN A 242 -4.33 9.78 1.38
C GLN A 242 -4.16 10.92 0.37
N ASP A 243 -3.53 12.00 0.79
CA ASP A 243 -3.22 13.14 -0.05
C ASP A 243 -2.23 12.75 -1.15
N SER A 244 -1.22 11.95 -0.79
CA SER A 244 -0.24 11.45 -1.74
C SER A 244 -0.87 10.57 -2.82
N PHE A 245 -1.75 9.64 -2.45
CA PHE A 245 -2.51 8.83 -3.41
C PHE A 245 -3.40 9.70 -4.32
N SER A 246 -4.11 10.66 -3.73
CA SER A 246 -4.98 11.59 -4.47
C SER A 246 -4.18 12.42 -5.48
N ARG A 247 -2.94 12.81 -5.15
CA ARG A 247 -2.02 13.49 -6.07
C ARG A 247 -1.47 12.54 -7.13
N ALA A 248 -1.00 11.35 -6.76
CA ALA A 248 -0.46 10.35 -7.68
C ALA A 248 -1.44 10.00 -8.81
N ARG A 249 -2.75 9.95 -8.50
CA ARG A 249 -3.83 9.76 -9.48
C ARG A 249 -3.83 10.78 -10.61
N ARG A 250 -3.30 11.99 -10.40
CA ARG A 250 -3.19 13.04 -11.43
C ARG A 250 -2.11 12.73 -12.47
N TYR A 251 -1.13 11.90 -12.15
CA TYR A 251 0.01 11.60 -13.02
C TYR A 251 -0.09 10.21 -13.67
N ALA A 252 -0.57 9.23 -12.92
CA ALA A 252 -0.72 7.85 -13.39
C ALA A 252 -1.81 7.70 -14.46
N ASP A 253 -1.68 6.66 -15.29
CA ASP A 253 -2.69 6.30 -16.29
C ASP A 253 -3.86 5.54 -15.66
N GLU A 254 -3.56 4.77 -14.62
CA GLU A 254 -4.55 4.04 -13.82
C GLU A 254 -4.13 3.94 -12.36
N VAL A 255 -5.12 3.96 -11.48
CA VAL A 255 -4.91 3.82 -10.04
C VAL A 255 -5.85 2.79 -9.44
N TRP A 256 -5.33 2.03 -8.49
CA TRP A 256 -6.07 1.02 -7.73
C TRP A 256 -5.92 1.25 -6.24
N ALA A 257 -7.02 1.19 -5.50
CA ALA A 257 -7.00 1.03 -4.06
C ALA A 257 -7.35 -0.42 -3.70
N VAL A 258 -6.38 -1.16 -3.17
CA VAL A 258 -6.49 -2.57 -2.80
C VAL A 258 -6.69 -2.68 -1.30
N ILE A 259 -7.88 -3.11 -0.88
CA ILE A 259 -8.19 -3.36 0.54
C ILE A 259 -7.53 -4.67 0.97
N ASN A 260 -6.64 -4.60 1.97
CA ASN A 260 -5.90 -5.76 2.46
C ASN A 260 -6.03 -6.01 3.97
N PHE A 261 -7.27 -6.12 4.44
CA PHE A 261 -7.59 -6.53 5.80
C PHE A 261 -8.93 -7.28 5.82
N SER A 262 -9.05 -8.27 6.70
CA SER A 262 -10.30 -9.01 6.87
C SER A 262 -11.20 -8.39 7.95
N THR A 263 -12.49 -8.74 7.93
CA THR A 263 -13.42 -8.40 9.02
C THR A 263 -12.92 -8.94 10.36
N LYS A 264 -12.43 -10.19 10.41
CA LYS A 264 -11.83 -10.81 11.60
C LYS A 264 -10.66 -9.99 12.16
N GLU A 265 -9.82 -9.42 11.29
CA GLU A 265 -8.72 -8.56 11.73
C GLU A 265 -9.20 -7.26 12.34
N VAL A 266 -10.23 -6.63 11.77
CA VAL A 266 -10.88 -5.43 12.33
C VAL A 266 -11.45 -5.76 13.70
N GLU A 267 -12.20 -6.86 13.81
CA GLU A 267 -12.76 -7.31 15.09
C GLU A 267 -11.68 -7.53 16.15
N LYS A 268 -10.54 -8.14 15.79
CA LYS A 268 -9.43 -8.36 16.73
C LYS A 268 -8.71 -7.08 17.18
N VAL A 269 -8.73 -6.00 16.39
CA VAL A 269 -8.07 -4.73 16.76
C VAL A 269 -8.98 -3.83 17.57
N PHE A 270 -10.29 -3.89 17.33
CA PHE A 270 -11.20 -2.86 17.79
C PHE A 270 -12.48 -3.36 18.50
N GLY A 271 -12.70 -4.68 18.54
CA GLY A 271 -13.82 -5.34 19.23
C GLY A 271 -13.43 -5.81 20.62
#